data_AF-A0A7S1ZUW1-F1
#
_entry.id   AF-A0A7S1ZUW1-F1
#
_cell.length_a   1.000
_cell.length_b   1.000
_cell.length_c   1.000
_cell.angle_alpha   90.00
_cell.angle_beta   90.00
_cell.angle_gamma   90.00
#
_symmetry.space_group_name_H-M   'P 1'
#
loop_
_entity.id
_entity.type
_entity.pdbx_description
1 polymer ?
#
loop_
_entity_poly.entity_id
_entity_poly.type
_entity_poly.pdbx_seq_one_letter_code
_entity_poly.pdbx_strand_id
1 'polypeptide(L)'
;SFIAQNCRSKSDREMWVKELQKYFRVDSLSSCLKNAEPPNNVGLKNKTLLMQQYLFHLSFENGIEEDYITEKLWGAFESGTVPVFLGSRNIKEHVPPNSIIVALDFKDPQALGEYLTKVANNQTQYEKYHEWRK
;
A
#
# COMPACT_ATOMS: atom_id res chain seq x y z
N SER A 1 -2.20 -5.78 -1.81
CA SER A 1 -1.68 -5.88 -3.19
C SER A 1 -0.63 -4.82 -3.46
N PHE A 2 0.22 -5.05 -4.46
CA PHE A 2 1.11 -4.07 -5.08
C PHE A 2 0.93 -4.11 -6.61
N ILE A 3 0.67 -2.96 -7.23
CA ILE A 3 0.37 -2.86 -8.66
C ILE A 3 1.23 -1.74 -9.25
N ALA A 4 2.40 -2.10 -9.82
CA ALA A 4 3.31 -1.15 -10.43
C ALA A 4 3.82 -1.63 -11.79
N GLN A 5 3.90 -0.69 -12.74
CA GLN A 5 4.47 -0.91 -14.07
C GLN A 5 5.84 -0.26 -14.25
N ASN A 6 6.04 0.91 -13.63
CA ASN A 6 7.32 1.61 -13.65
C ASN A 6 8.25 0.93 -12.63
N CYS A 7 9.23 0.16 -13.11
CA CYS A 7 10.18 -0.52 -12.25
C CYS A 7 11.51 0.24 -12.22
N ARG A 8 12.28 0.08 -11.14
CA ARG A 8 13.52 0.85 -10.85
C ARG A 8 13.18 2.29 -10.45
N SER A 9 12.25 2.40 -9.51
CA SER A 9 11.87 3.67 -8.90
C SER A 9 13.06 4.35 -8.21
N LYS A 10 13.06 5.68 -8.13
CA LYS A 10 14.04 6.45 -7.36
C LYS A 10 13.91 6.22 -5.85
N SER A 11 12.75 5.77 -5.41
CA SER A 11 12.45 5.42 -4.01
C SER A 11 12.90 4.02 -3.60
N ASP A 12 13.46 3.22 -4.52
CA ASP A 12 13.76 1.80 -4.31
C ASP A 12 12.55 1.00 -3.78
N ARG A 13 11.33 1.41 -4.16
CA ARG A 13 10.09 0.81 -3.65
C ARG A 13 10.03 -0.69 -3.90
N GLU A 14 10.62 -1.16 -4.99
CA GLU A 14 10.67 -2.57 -5.33
C GLU A 14 11.49 -3.36 -4.32
N MET A 15 12.59 -2.79 -3.82
CA MET A 15 13.40 -3.40 -2.77
C MET A 15 12.63 -3.38 -1.44
N TRP A 16 11.97 -2.27 -1.11
CA TRP A 16 11.06 -2.20 0.04
C TRP A 16 9.99 -3.30 0.01
N VAL A 17 9.30 -3.47 -1.11
CA VAL A 17 8.27 -4.52 -1.28
C VAL A 17 8.90 -5.91 -1.17
N LYS A 18 10.05 -6.14 -1.79
CA LYS A 18 10.75 -7.44 -1.75
C LYS A 18 11.18 -7.83 -0.33
N GLU A 19 11.63 -6.86 0.46
CA GLU A 19 11.96 -7.10 1.87
C GLU A 19 10.70 -7.31 2.71
N LEU A 20 9.65 -6.50 2.54
CA LEU A 20 8.37 -6.67 3.22
C LEU A 20 7.75 -8.05 2.96
N GLN A 21 7.87 -8.56 1.74
CA GLN A 21 7.36 -9.88 1.33
C GLN A 21 7.88 -11.06 2.17
N LYS A 22 9.02 -10.90 2.86
CA LYS A 22 9.56 -11.92 3.76
C LYS A 22 8.78 -12.04 5.07
N TYR A 23 8.07 -10.98 5.45
CA TYR A 23 7.42 -10.84 6.76
C TYR A 23 5.90 -10.69 6.67
N PHE A 24 5.39 -10.29 5.50
CA PHE A 24 3.97 -10.15 5.24
C PHE A 24 3.66 -10.51 3.79
N ARG A 25 2.58 -11.26 3.53
CA ARG A 25 2.20 -11.63 2.17
C ARG A 25 1.82 -10.39 1.36
N VAL A 26 2.59 -10.11 0.31
CA VAL A 26 2.26 -9.09 -0.68
C VAL A 26 2.18 -9.72 -2.06
N ASP A 27 0.97 -9.72 -2.63
CA ASP A 27 0.74 -10.08 -4.02
C ASP A 27 1.07 -8.88 -4.91
N SER A 28 2.15 -9.01 -5.69
CA SER A 28 2.63 -8.07 -6.70
C SER A 28 2.10 -8.52 -8.06
N LEU A 29 1.13 -7.77 -8.58
CA LEU A 29 0.21 -8.24 -9.64
C LEU A 29 0.54 -7.72 -11.04
N SER A 30 1.43 -6.74 -11.15
CA SER A 30 1.81 -6.12 -12.43
C SER A 30 3.29 -6.36 -12.74
N SER A 31 3.85 -5.69 -13.74
CA SER A 31 5.17 -6.04 -14.30
C SER A 31 6.33 -5.93 -13.30
N CYS A 32 6.21 -5.12 -12.24
CA CYS A 32 7.22 -5.08 -11.19
C CYS A 32 7.02 -6.21 -10.17
N LEU A 33 8.08 -6.98 -9.90
CA LEU A 33 8.16 -8.17 -9.05
C LEU A 33 7.30 -9.37 -9.50
N LYS A 34 6.08 -9.11 -10.01
CA LYS A 34 5.14 -10.07 -10.61
C LYS A 34 5.18 -11.47 -9.97
N ASN A 35 4.82 -11.56 -8.69
CA ASN A 35 4.88 -12.83 -7.95
C ASN A 35 3.51 -13.53 -7.80
N ALA A 36 2.43 -12.90 -8.26
CA ALA A 36 1.08 -13.43 -8.19
C ALA A 36 0.25 -12.98 -9.39
N GLU A 37 -0.71 -13.79 -9.78
CA GLU A 37 -1.71 -13.40 -10.78
C GLU A 37 -2.93 -12.75 -10.10
N PRO A 38 -3.64 -11.84 -10.78
CA PRO A 38 -4.84 -11.21 -10.24
C PRO A 38 -5.89 -12.23 -9.76
N PRO A 39 -6.44 -12.11 -8.54
CA PRO A 39 -7.49 -12.99 -8.06
C PRO A 39 -8.80 -12.79 -8.84
N ASN A 40 -9.66 -13.82 -8.80
CA ASN A 40 -11.05 -13.77 -9.27
C ASN A 40 -11.23 -13.32 -10.74
N ASN A 41 -10.23 -13.59 -11.59
CA ASN A 41 -10.20 -13.17 -13.00
C ASN A 41 -10.36 -11.65 -13.21
N VAL A 42 -10.07 -10.84 -12.19
CA VAL A 42 -10.12 -9.38 -12.29
C VAL A 42 -8.93 -8.91 -13.10
N GLY A 43 -9.17 -8.42 -14.31
CA GLY A 43 -8.09 -7.91 -15.17
C GLY A 43 -7.41 -6.67 -14.58
N LEU A 44 -6.11 -6.52 -14.84
CA LEU A 44 -5.28 -5.37 -14.41
C LEU A 44 -5.81 -3.99 -14.86
N LYS A 45 -6.73 -3.96 -15.85
CA LYS A 45 -7.40 -2.74 -16.30
C LYS A 45 -8.32 -2.15 -15.22
N ASN A 46 -8.95 -2.99 -14.40
CA ASN A 46 -9.82 -2.55 -13.31
C ASN A 46 -9.06 -2.58 -11.98
N LYS A 47 -8.18 -1.60 -11.77
CA LYS A 47 -7.35 -1.52 -10.57
C LYS A 47 -8.19 -1.42 -9.30
N THR A 48 -9.28 -0.65 -9.31
CA THR A 48 -10.16 -0.46 -8.14
C THR A 48 -10.76 -1.78 -7.67
N LEU A 49 -11.35 -2.56 -8.58
CA LEU A 49 -11.90 -3.88 -8.26
C LEU A 49 -10.82 -4.86 -7.78
N LEU A 50 -9.62 -4.75 -8.36
CA LEU A 50 -8.48 -5.59 -7.97
C LEU A 50 -8.00 -5.26 -6.56
N MET A 51 -7.91 -3.97 -6.21
CA MET A 51 -7.52 -3.50 -4.88
C MET A 51 -8.56 -3.89 -3.81
N GLN A 52 -9.85 -3.88 -4.14
CA GLN A 52 -10.94 -4.32 -3.26
C GLN A 52 -10.80 -5.76 -2.75
N GLN A 53 -10.02 -6.61 -3.42
CA GLN A 53 -9.78 -8.00 -3.00
C GLN A 53 -8.74 -8.10 -1.84
N TYR A 54 -8.21 -6.97 -1.37
CA TYR A 54 -7.12 -6.93 -0.39
C TYR A 54 -7.44 -5.97 0.76
N LEU A 55 -7.00 -6.33 1.97
CA LEU A 55 -7.06 -5.45 3.15
C LEU A 55 -6.17 -4.21 3.00
N PHE A 56 -5.01 -4.38 2.37
CA PHE A 56 -4.03 -3.32 2.17
C PHE A 56 -3.65 -3.18 0.70
N HIS A 57 -3.44 -1.95 0.27
CA HIS A 57 -2.76 -1.64 -0.99
C HIS A 57 -1.48 -0.84 -0.73
N LEU A 58 -0.37 -1.28 -1.33
CA LEU A 58 0.91 -0.58 -1.24
C LEU A 58 0.92 0.59 -2.23
N SER A 59 0.49 1.76 -1.76
CA SER A 59 0.51 3.04 -2.48
C SER A 59 1.92 3.65 -2.46
N PHE A 60 2.89 2.93 -3.00
CA PHE A 60 4.30 3.33 -2.97
C PHE A 60 4.65 4.18 -4.19
N GLU A 61 5.10 5.41 -3.95
CA GLU A 61 5.49 6.37 -4.97
C GLU A 61 6.81 6.03 -5.63
N ASN A 62 7.01 6.59 -6.83
CA ASN A 62 8.26 6.39 -7.59
C ASN A 62 9.46 7.13 -6.97
N GLY A 63 9.21 8.07 -6.04
CA GLY A 63 10.19 8.93 -5.38
C GLY A 63 9.72 9.31 -3.98
N ILE A 64 10.65 9.74 -3.13
CA ILE A 64 10.39 10.24 -1.78
C ILE A 64 10.73 11.73 -1.81
N GLU A 65 9.72 12.54 -2.10
CA GLU A 65 9.82 13.98 -2.34
C GLU A 65 8.66 14.67 -1.59
N GLU A 66 8.90 15.84 -0.99
CA GLU A 66 7.84 16.59 -0.31
C GLU A 66 6.70 16.90 -1.28
N ASP A 67 5.46 16.84 -0.77
CA ASP A 67 4.22 17.02 -1.54
C ASP A 67 4.03 16.09 -2.77
N TYR A 68 4.93 15.14 -3.02
CA TYR A 68 4.79 14.17 -4.11
C TYR A 68 3.81 13.06 -3.73
N ILE A 69 2.55 13.27 -4.12
CA ILE A 69 1.42 12.38 -3.85
C ILE A 69 0.63 12.22 -5.15
N THR A 70 0.45 10.98 -5.62
CA THR A 70 -0.24 10.75 -6.90
C THR A 70 -1.50 9.89 -6.73
N GLU A 71 -2.11 9.53 -7.85
CA GLU A 71 -3.30 8.66 -7.95
C GLU A 71 -3.16 7.31 -7.22
N LYS A 72 -1.94 6.87 -6.90
CA LYS A 72 -1.70 5.60 -6.20
C LYS A 72 -2.32 5.58 -4.80
N LEU A 73 -2.27 6.70 -4.09
CA LEU A 73 -2.92 6.83 -2.79
C LEU A 73 -4.43 6.90 -2.93
N TRP A 74 -4.91 7.79 -3.81
CA TRP A 74 -6.34 8.03 -3.99
C TRP A 74 -7.08 6.79 -4.50
N GLY A 75 -6.48 6.02 -5.41
CA GLY A 75 -7.05 4.76 -5.90
C GLY A 75 -7.24 3.71 -4.80
N ALA A 76 -6.37 3.66 -3.79
CA ALA A 76 -6.56 2.79 -2.63
C ALA A 76 -7.72 3.29 -1.75
N PHE A 77 -7.84 4.60 -1.55
CA PHE A 77 -9.00 5.15 -0.85
C PHE A 77 -10.32 4.86 -1.57
N GLU A 78 -10.38 5.04 -2.89
CA GLU A 78 -11.55 4.74 -3.72
C GLU A 78 -11.92 3.25 -3.69
N SER A 79 -10.93 2.37 -3.61
CA SER A 79 -11.16 0.92 -3.53
C SER A 79 -11.58 0.44 -2.15
N GLY A 80 -11.65 1.30 -1.14
CA GLY A 80 -12.02 0.92 0.23
C GLY A 80 -10.97 0.05 0.94
N THR A 81 -9.73 0.01 0.45
CA THR A 81 -8.61 -0.68 1.12
C THR A 81 -7.85 0.32 2.00
N VAL A 82 -7.05 -0.16 2.95
CA VAL A 82 -6.17 0.71 3.75
C VAL A 82 -4.88 0.96 2.97
N PRO A 83 -4.55 2.22 2.63
CA PRO A 83 -3.30 2.53 1.95
C PRO A 83 -2.10 2.35 2.88
N VAL A 84 -1.08 1.64 2.41
CA VAL A 84 0.27 1.64 3.00
C VAL A 84 1.14 2.51 2.10
N PHE A 85 1.55 3.67 2.59
CA PHE A 85 2.15 4.72 1.80
C PHE A 85 3.67 4.81 2.00
N LEU A 86 4.41 4.91 0.90
CA LEU A 86 5.84 5.20 0.85
C LEU A 86 6.03 6.30 -0.19
N GLY A 87 6.45 7.50 0.22
CA GLY A 87 6.51 8.66 -0.67
C GLY A 87 6.80 9.92 0.13
N SER A 88 6.02 10.98 -0.08
CA SER A 88 6.17 12.22 0.68
C SER A 88 6.23 12.04 2.21
N ARG A 89 7.18 12.73 2.86
CA ARG A 89 7.36 12.72 4.32
C ARG A 89 6.28 13.54 5.05
N ASN A 90 5.71 14.56 4.42
CA ASN A 90 4.64 15.36 4.98
C ASN A 90 3.23 14.83 4.62
N ILE A 91 3.10 13.58 4.17
CA ILE A 91 1.83 12.98 3.74
C ILE A 91 0.68 13.15 4.74
N LYS A 92 0.99 13.16 6.05
CA LYS A 92 0.01 13.31 7.13
C LYS A 92 -0.70 14.67 7.14
N GLU A 93 -0.15 15.67 6.48
CA GLU A 93 -0.79 16.99 6.29
C GLU A 93 -1.85 16.96 5.19
N HIS A 94 -1.79 15.96 4.30
CA HIS A 94 -2.63 15.87 3.08
C HIS A 94 -3.73 14.82 3.18
N VAL A 95 -3.79 14.07 4.28
CA VAL A 95 -4.78 13.00 4.48
C VAL A 95 -5.49 13.15 5.82
N PRO A 96 -6.72 12.62 5.96
CA PRO A 96 -7.37 12.56 7.25
C PRO A 96 -6.53 11.82 8.30
N PRO A 97 -6.60 12.19 9.58
CA PRO A 97 -5.88 11.49 10.64
C PRO A 97 -6.29 10.01 10.67
N ASN A 98 -5.33 9.12 10.95
CA ASN A 98 -5.54 7.68 11.02
C ASN A 98 -6.14 7.04 9.75
N SER A 99 -5.96 7.64 8.56
CA SER A 99 -6.51 7.09 7.30
C SER A 99 -5.53 6.18 6.54
N ILE A 100 -4.23 6.24 6.85
CA ILE A 100 -3.17 5.49 6.14
C ILE A 100 -2.13 4.93 7.12
N ILE A 101 -1.37 3.96 6.63
CA ILE A 101 -0.16 3.45 7.29
C ILE A 101 1.06 4.03 6.55
N VAL A 102 1.89 4.84 7.22
CA VAL A 102 3.08 5.41 6.58
C VAL A 102 4.27 4.48 6.79
N ALA A 103 4.79 3.90 5.70
CA ALA A 103 5.90 2.94 5.76
C ALA A 103 7.17 3.55 6.39
N LEU A 104 7.40 4.85 6.17
CA LEU A 104 8.55 5.59 6.72
C LEU A 104 8.46 5.85 8.23
N ASP A 105 7.30 5.61 8.88
CA ASP A 105 7.20 5.67 10.35
C ASP A 105 7.80 4.42 11.02
N PHE A 106 8.06 3.36 10.25
CA PHE A 106 8.63 2.11 10.76
C PHE A 106 10.14 2.10 10.56
N LYS A 107 10.84 1.43 11.47
CA LYS A 107 12.30 1.27 11.42
C LYS A 107 12.77 0.61 10.12
N ASP A 108 12.04 -0.41 9.69
CA ASP A 108 12.38 -1.26 8.56
C ASP A 108 11.13 -2.01 8.01
N PRO A 109 11.23 -2.66 6.84
CA PRO A 109 10.14 -3.46 6.28
C PRO A 109 9.66 -4.61 7.18
N GLN A 110 10.53 -5.13 8.06
CA GLN A 110 10.13 -6.17 9.01
C GLN A 110 9.14 -5.62 10.04
N ALA A 111 9.47 -4.50 10.67
CA ALA A 111 8.59 -3.84 11.64
C ALA A 111 7.25 -3.45 11.01
N LEU A 112 7.26 -3.00 9.74
CA LEU A 112 6.04 -2.77 8.97
C LEU A 112 5.24 -4.07 8.79
N GLY A 113 5.87 -5.16 8.36
CA GLY A 113 5.20 -6.45 8.16
C GLY A 113 4.57 -7.02 9.44
N GLU A 114 5.26 -6.90 10.58
CA GLU A 114 4.73 -7.27 11.89
C GLU A 114 3.52 -6.41 12.28
N TYR A 115 3.56 -5.10 11.98
CA TYR A 115 2.44 -4.20 12.22
C TYR A 115 1.23 -4.53 11.34
N LEU A 116 1.45 -4.73 10.03
CA LEU A 116 0.40 -5.14 9.10
C LEU A 116 -0.25 -6.46 9.52
N THR A 117 0.53 -7.41 10.03
CA THR A 117 0.00 -8.68 10.58
C THR A 117 -0.91 -8.43 11.78
N LYS A 118 -0.53 -7.54 12.71
CA LYS A 118 -1.38 -7.19 13.86
C LYS A 118 -2.69 -6.56 13.43
N VAL A 119 -2.65 -5.61 12.49
CA VAL A 119 -3.84 -4.94 11.96
C VAL A 119 -4.72 -5.94 11.19
N ALA A 120 -4.14 -6.78 10.34
CA ALA A 120 -4.88 -7.78 9.55
C ALA A 120 -5.66 -8.78 10.42
N ASN A 121 -5.11 -9.13 11.57
CA ASN A 121 -5.71 -10.09 12.50
C ASN A 121 -6.61 -9.44 13.56
N ASN A 122 -6.81 -8.12 13.50
CA ASN A 122 -7.63 -7.38 14.45
C ASN A 122 -8.62 -6.48 13.71
N GLN A 123 -9.85 -6.96 13.56
CA GLN A 123 -10.92 -6.26 12.86
C GLN A 123 -11.16 -4.86 13.41
N THR A 124 -11.18 -4.70 14.74
CA THR A 124 -11.36 -3.38 15.38
C THR A 124 -10.22 -2.42 15.05
N GLN A 125 -8.97 -2.91 15.00
CA GLN A 125 -7.84 -2.07 14.60
C GLN A 125 -7.88 -1.71 13.12
N TYR A 126 -8.29 -2.65 12.26
CA TYR A 126 -8.47 -2.40 10.84
C TYR A 126 -9.57 -1.35 10.57
N GLU A 127 -10.72 -1.48 11.23
CA GLU A 127 -11.86 -0.56 11.07
C GLU A 127 -11.55 0.89 11.48
N LYS A 128 -10.63 1.10 12.42
CA LYS A 128 -10.15 2.45 12.79
C LYS A 128 -9.59 3.22 11.59
N TYR A 129 -8.99 2.53 10.62
CA TYR A 129 -8.49 3.16 9.39
C TYR A 129 -9.60 3.65 8.44
N HIS A 130 -10.86 3.33 8.72
CA HIS A 130 -12.02 3.74 7.94
C HIS A 130 -12.93 4.74 8.67
N GLU A 131 -12.66 5.07 9.95
CA GLU A 131 -13.50 5.96 10.75
C GLU A 131 -13.62 7.38 10.19
N TRP A 132 -12.58 7.87 9.51
CA TRP A 132 -12.54 9.19 8.88
C TRP A 132 -13.55 9.37 7.73
N ARG A 133 -14.17 8.29 7.25
CA ARG A 133 -15.15 8.31 6.15
C ARG A 133 -16.58 8.58 6.60
N LYS A 134 -16.80 8.67 7.92
CA LYS A 134 -18.11 8.87 8.54
C LYS A 134 -18.53 10.34 8.49
#